data_AF-M2RB17-F1
#
_entry.id   AF-M2RB17-F1
#
_cell.length_a   1.000
_cell.length_b   1.000
_cell.length_c   1.000
_cell.angle_alpha   90.00
_cell.angle_beta   90.00
_cell.angle_gamma   90.00
#
_symmetry.space_group_name_H-M   'P 1'
#
loop_
_entity.id
_entity.type
_entity.pdbx_description
1 polymer ?
#
loop_
_entity_poly.entity_id
_entity_poly.type
_entity_poly.pdbx_seq_one_letter_code
_entity_poly.pdbx_strand_id
1 'polypeptide(L)'
;MDPQPRMASPAPSSQASSRPSSRPSSRRSTPAQEKPEFDERDELEENSTRESTSELEESDTSTHSTAQDTDPDPEADPEGEMPPFRLVDIPDKGKGLIATFPIPKGKLILLETPLFILSEERCTNSAVLVALAARTREEQRDFFTLANAYRGTAPRDASSSPSPESSPDSKCAMKISPRRPLPALGIFDTNALPIPTTDAKGNPQTDLGLFLLGSRFNHSCTPNVARTWDAAAKAMAFRVLRAVEPGEELCTNYVDVLGTRAERAAELEEKYAFACLCSVCAASKEEGVESDRRRSKIGRLFEEVGRCGKEPTLGMRKLKIALRLLKEEGLVHYEASFCFDAFQFCVLVSDIPNAKAWVRKAWEATCNISGPESASARNFKMYWANPRAHQLTGMLPRLTLSGPDP
;
A
#
# COMPACT_ATOMS: atom_id res chain seq x y z
N MET A 1 -12.15 25.51 14.91
CA MET A 1 -12.29 25.14 13.49
C MET A 1 -11.87 23.71 13.40
N ASP A 2 -12.82 22.79 13.24
CA ASP A 2 -12.50 21.39 13.04
C ASP A 2 -11.72 21.24 11.73
N PRO A 3 -10.56 20.57 11.73
CA PRO A 3 -9.88 20.24 10.49
C PRO A 3 -10.81 19.36 9.66
N GLN A 4 -11.02 19.71 8.38
CA GLN A 4 -11.61 18.76 7.44
C GLN A 4 -10.82 17.45 7.52
N PRO A 5 -11.48 16.28 7.51
CA PRO A 5 -10.77 15.02 7.48
C PRO A 5 -9.84 15.02 6.27
N ARG A 6 -8.56 14.71 6.49
CA ARG A 6 -7.60 14.50 5.40
C ARG A 6 -8.24 13.55 4.39
N MET A 7 -8.09 13.84 3.10
CA MET A 7 -8.30 12.83 2.05
C MET A 7 -7.36 11.67 2.39
N ALA A 8 -7.90 10.64 3.02
CA ALA A 8 -7.16 9.43 3.33
C ALA A 8 -6.82 8.77 1.99
N SER A 9 -5.54 8.69 1.64
CA SER A 9 -5.12 7.55 0.81
C SER A 9 -5.53 6.30 1.57
N PRO A 10 -6.03 5.24 0.90
CA PRO A 10 -6.38 3.99 1.56
C PRO A 10 -5.10 3.31 2.04
N ALA A 11 -4.52 3.78 3.14
CA ALA A 11 -3.74 2.92 4.00
C ALA A 11 -4.73 1.87 4.52
N PRO A 12 -4.39 0.57 4.47
CA PRO A 12 -5.20 -0.44 5.13
C PRO A 12 -5.39 0.02 6.58
N SER A 13 -6.65 0.06 7.02
CA SER A 13 -7.01 0.43 8.38
C SER A 13 -6.26 -0.48 9.35
N SER A 14 -5.18 0.00 9.94
CA SER A 14 -4.58 -0.59 11.12
C SER A 14 -5.60 -0.41 12.24
N GLN A 15 -6.40 -1.44 12.52
CA GLN A 15 -7.24 -1.47 13.70
C GLN A 15 -6.33 -1.37 14.93
N ALA A 16 -6.34 -0.20 15.58
CA ALA A 16 -5.82 -0.04 16.92
C ALA A 16 -6.83 -0.63 17.91
N SER A 17 -6.65 -1.89 18.30
CA SER A 17 -7.30 -2.43 19.49
C SER A 17 -6.75 -1.73 20.74
N SER A 18 -7.65 -1.21 21.56
CA SER A 18 -7.40 -0.32 22.69
C SER A 18 -6.71 -0.96 23.93
N ARG A 19 -5.81 -0.17 24.55
CA ARG A 19 -5.35 -0.11 25.99
C ARG A 19 -4.05 -0.85 26.40
N PRO A 20 -3.43 -0.50 27.56
CA PRO A 20 -3.05 0.83 28.06
C PRO A 20 -1.52 0.96 28.23
N SER A 21 -1.06 2.21 28.35
CA SER A 21 0.33 2.62 28.51
C SER A 21 1.07 2.00 29.71
N SER A 22 2.25 1.45 29.47
CA SER A 22 3.30 1.32 30.49
C SER A 22 4.62 1.89 29.94
N ARG A 23 5.07 3.01 30.54
CA ARG A 23 6.43 3.54 30.39
C ARG A 23 7.44 2.50 30.91
N PRO A 24 8.63 2.44 30.30
CA PRO A 24 9.84 2.29 31.09
C PRO A 24 10.78 3.49 30.94
N SER A 25 11.36 3.82 32.07
CA SER A 25 12.31 4.89 32.34
C SER A 25 13.63 4.72 31.59
N SER A 26 14.18 5.85 31.18
CA SER A 26 15.56 6.03 30.76
C SER A 26 16.58 5.45 31.77
N ARG A 27 17.51 4.62 31.29
CA ARG A 27 18.87 4.58 31.85
C ARG A 27 19.88 4.65 30.71
N ARG A 28 20.83 5.55 30.95
CA ARG A 28 21.90 6.03 30.10
C ARG A 28 23.10 5.13 30.33
N SER A 29 23.73 4.67 29.26
CA SER A 29 25.07 4.06 29.33
C SER A 29 25.78 4.26 27.99
N THR A 30 26.73 5.19 28.00
CA THR A 30 27.84 5.31 27.03
C THR A 30 28.82 4.15 27.24
N PRO A 31 29.48 3.68 26.16
CA PRO A 31 30.95 3.88 26.07
C PRO A 31 31.38 4.28 24.63
N ALA A 32 32.31 5.24 24.52
CA ALA A 32 33.73 5.06 24.15
C ALA A 32 33.91 4.48 22.73
N GLN A 33 34.10 5.34 21.72
CA GLN A 33 35.40 5.78 21.20
C GLN A 33 36.39 4.64 20.96
N GLU A 34 36.48 4.20 19.70
CA GLU A 34 37.69 3.64 19.10
C GLU A 34 37.74 4.07 17.62
N LYS A 35 38.84 4.73 17.24
CA LYS A 35 39.29 4.99 15.87
C LYS A 35 40.04 3.75 15.35
N PRO A 36 40.10 3.55 14.03
CA PRO A 36 41.40 3.63 13.35
C PRO A 36 41.29 4.54 12.11
N GLU A 37 42.21 5.49 11.94
CA GLU A 37 43.48 5.33 11.19
C GLU A 37 43.26 5.18 9.69
N PHE A 38 43.73 6.22 9.03
CA PHE A 38 43.62 6.60 7.63
C PHE A 38 44.99 6.29 7.02
N ASP A 39 45.03 5.42 6.02
CA ASP A 39 46.22 5.18 5.21
C ASP A 39 45.85 5.49 3.75
N GLU A 40 46.29 6.66 3.30
CA GLU A 40 46.33 7.10 1.91
C GLU A 40 47.59 6.52 1.25
N ARG A 41 47.45 5.78 0.15
CA ARG A 41 48.42 5.80 -0.95
C ARG A 41 47.73 5.69 -2.31
N ASP A 42 48.23 6.54 -3.18
CA ASP A 42 47.80 6.93 -4.52
C ASP A 42 48.16 5.93 -5.64
N GLU A 43 47.69 6.33 -6.83
CA GLU A 43 48.18 6.09 -8.21
C GLU A 43 47.43 5.00 -8.99
N LEU A 44 46.46 5.38 -9.84
CA LEU A 44 46.58 5.89 -11.23
C LEU A 44 47.00 4.81 -12.24
N GLU A 45 46.08 4.44 -13.14
CA GLU A 45 46.35 4.36 -14.58
C GLU A 45 45.03 4.21 -15.37
N GLU A 46 44.72 5.23 -16.18
CA GLU A 46 43.74 5.21 -17.28
C GLU A 46 44.44 4.83 -18.59
N ASN A 47 43.81 3.95 -19.38
CA ASN A 47 43.47 4.06 -20.81
C ASN A 47 43.60 2.72 -21.55
N SER A 48 42.54 2.34 -22.28
CA SER A 48 42.63 2.10 -23.73
C SER A 48 41.30 1.55 -24.28
N THR A 49 40.66 2.41 -25.08
CA THR A 49 39.90 2.16 -26.33
C THR A 49 39.60 0.72 -26.79
N ARG A 50 38.36 0.47 -27.25
CA ARG A 50 38.00 0.42 -28.68
C ARG A 50 36.53 0.09 -28.96
N GLU A 51 36.02 0.79 -29.97
CA GLU A 51 34.78 0.57 -30.72
C GLU A 51 34.70 -0.84 -31.32
N SER A 52 33.48 -1.33 -31.56
CA SER A 52 33.06 -1.73 -32.92
C SER A 52 31.57 -2.06 -32.96
N THR A 53 30.88 -1.27 -33.77
CA THR A 53 29.57 -1.50 -34.39
C THR A 53 29.64 -2.64 -35.41
N SER A 54 28.57 -3.44 -35.54
CA SER A 54 28.14 -3.93 -36.85
C SER A 54 26.69 -4.43 -36.80
N GLU A 55 25.86 -3.74 -37.57
CA GLU A 55 24.57 -4.19 -38.09
C GLU A 55 24.74 -5.34 -39.10
N LEU A 56 23.59 -5.90 -39.53
CA LEU A 56 23.26 -6.70 -40.73
C LEU A 56 22.42 -7.92 -40.30
N GLU A 57 21.09 -7.88 -40.42
CA GLU A 57 20.25 -8.05 -41.63
C GLU A 57 19.72 -9.49 -41.78
N GLU A 58 18.39 -9.51 -41.90
CA GLU A 58 17.40 -10.50 -42.34
C GLU A 58 17.83 -11.78 -43.07
N SER A 59 17.13 -12.90 -42.80
CA SER A 59 16.21 -13.50 -43.80
C SER A 59 15.53 -14.79 -43.32
N ASP A 60 14.23 -14.83 -43.65
CA ASP A 60 13.23 -15.89 -43.75
C ASP A 60 13.63 -17.38 -43.75
N THR A 61 12.82 -18.25 -43.10
CA THR A 61 11.79 -19.07 -43.79
C THR A 61 11.14 -20.16 -42.90
N SER A 62 9.80 -20.13 -42.90
CA SER A 62 8.80 -21.23 -42.92
C SER A 62 8.86 -22.45 -41.98
N THR A 63 7.77 -22.55 -41.20
CA THR A 63 6.85 -23.71 -41.01
C THR A 63 7.33 -24.98 -40.30
N HIS A 64 6.77 -25.23 -39.11
CA HIS A 64 6.07 -26.49 -38.85
C HIS A 64 4.96 -26.34 -37.81
N SER A 65 3.76 -26.76 -38.20
CA SER A 65 2.57 -26.93 -37.37
C SER A 65 2.72 -28.10 -36.41
N THR A 66 2.44 -27.88 -35.13
CA THR A 66 1.89 -28.89 -34.21
C THR A 66 0.93 -28.21 -33.24
N ALA A 67 -0.35 -28.55 -33.36
CA ALA A 67 -1.40 -28.21 -32.42
C ALA A 67 -1.18 -28.97 -31.10
N GLN A 68 -1.26 -28.27 -29.97
CA GLN A 68 -1.51 -28.85 -28.65
C GLN A 68 -2.44 -27.94 -27.87
N ASP A 69 -3.42 -28.59 -27.24
CA ASP A 69 -4.53 -28.05 -26.48
C ASP A 69 -4.11 -27.07 -25.38
N THR A 70 -4.81 -25.95 -25.29
CA THR A 70 -4.87 -25.12 -24.07
C THR A 70 -6.31 -24.74 -23.79
N ASP A 71 -6.77 -25.13 -22.60
CA ASP A 71 -8.06 -24.78 -22.01
C ASP A 71 -8.38 -23.27 -22.09
N PRO A 72 -9.64 -22.85 -22.27
CA PRO A 72 -10.01 -21.44 -22.25
C PRO A 72 -10.45 -21.02 -20.84
N ASP A 73 -9.95 -19.87 -20.37
CA ASP A 73 -10.54 -19.08 -19.28
C ASP A 73 -9.95 -17.65 -19.25
N PRO A 74 -10.62 -16.63 -18.70
CA PRO A 74 -12.03 -16.22 -18.86
C PRO A 74 -12.17 -14.77 -19.38
N GLU A 75 -13.39 -14.46 -19.83
CA GLU A 75 -14.05 -13.15 -19.92
C GLU A 75 -13.18 -11.91 -20.23
N ALA A 76 -13.08 -11.61 -21.52
CA ALA A 76 -12.59 -10.33 -22.03
C ALA A 76 -13.52 -9.17 -21.64
N ASP A 77 -12.90 -8.10 -21.13
CA ASP A 77 -13.45 -6.73 -21.11
C ASP A 77 -13.87 -6.34 -22.55
N PRO A 78 -14.88 -5.47 -22.78
CA PRO A 78 -15.53 -5.26 -24.09
C PRO A 78 -14.64 -4.74 -25.24
N GLU A 79 -13.33 -4.59 -25.03
CA GLU A 79 -12.35 -4.13 -26.02
C GLU A 79 -11.26 -5.17 -26.38
N GLY A 80 -11.36 -6.44 -25.95
CA GLY A 80 -10.57 -7.55 -26.53
C GLY A 80 -9.05 -7.49 -26.35
N GLU A 81 -8.51 -6.51 -25.61
CA GLU A 81 -7.11 -6.50 -25.21
C GLU A 81 -6.92 -7.48 -24.04
N MET A 82 -6.00 -8.44 -24.21
CA MET A 82 -5.59 -9.28 -23.07
C MET A 82 -5.04 -8.40 -21.95
N PRO A 83 -5.29 -8.75 -20.67
CA PRO A 83 -4.72 -8.02 -19.55
C PRO A 83 -3.18 -7.96 -19.68
N PRO A 84 -2.52 -6.86 -19.28
CA PRO A 84 -1.07 -6.68 -19.39
C PRO A 84 -0.28 -7.50 -18.36
N PHE A 85 -0.88 -8.56 -17.83
CA PHE A 85 -0.33 -9.46 -16.83
C PHE A 85 -0.92 -10.85 -16.99
N ARG A 86 -0.28 -11.82 -16.33
CA ARG A 86 -0.76 -13.20 -16.22
C ARG A 86 -0.71 -13.68 -14.78
N LEU A 87 -1.65 -14.55 -14.41
CA LEU A 87 -1.67 -15.24 -13.13
C LEU A 87 -0.70 -16.44 -13.18
N VAL A 88 0.16 -16.55 -12.17
CA VAL A 88 1.18 -17.61 -12.08
C VAL A 88 1.27 -18.16 -10.66
N ASP A 89 1.82 -19.36 -10.51
CA ASP A 89 2.36 -19.82 -9.23
C ASP A 89 3.71 -19.15 -8.97
N ILE A 90 3.84 -18.53 -7.80
CA ILE A 90 5.06 -17.89 -7.31
C ILE A 90 5.54 -18.70 -6.10
N PRO A 91 6.78 -19.23 -6.14
CA PRO A 91 7.37 -19.94 -5.02
C PRO A 91 7.20 -19.18 -3.69
N ASP A 92 6.78 -19.88 -2.65
CA ASP A 92 6.56 -19.38 -1.29
C ASP A 92 5.48 -18.27 -1.14
N LYS A 93 4.84 -17.81 -2.22
CA LYS A 93 3.76 -16.82 -2.19
C LYS A 93 2.41 -17.35 -2.70
N GLY A 94 2.38 -18.57 -3.23
CA GLY A 94 1.17 -19.14 -3.81
C GLY A 94 0.90 -18.58 -5.20
N LYS A 95 -0.23 -17.92 -5.43
CA LYS A 95 -0.55 -17.31 -6.73
C LYS A 95 -0.15 -15.84 -6.74
N GLY A 96 0.26 -15.31 -7.89
CA GLY A 96 0.53 -13.88 -8.07
C GLY A 96 0.44 -13.43 -9.52
N LEU A 97 0.49 -12.13 -9.73
CA LEU A 97 0.36 -11.50 -11.05
C LEU A 97 1.72 -11.01 -11.54
N ILE A 98 2.10 -11.40 -12.75
CA ILE A 98 3.36 -11.00 -13.40
C ILE A 98 3.04 -10.20 -14.65
N ALA A 99 3.68 -9.03 -14.81
CA ALA A 99 3.55 -8.22 -16.02
C ALA A 99 4.04 -8.97 -17.26
N THR A 100 3.28 -8.92 -18.35
CA THR A 100 3.62 -9.58 -19.63
C THR A 100 4.19 -8.62 -20.65
N PHE A 101 3.92 -7.32 -20.49
CA PHE A 101 4.39 -6.23 -21.35
C PHE A 101 4.87 -5.06 -20.49
N PRO A 102 5.67 -4.13 -21.04
CA PRO A 102 6.01 -2.90 -20.34
C PRO A 102 4.75 -2.11 -20.01
N ILE A 103 4.54 -1.77 -18.74
CA ILE A 103 3.36 -1.03 -18.28
C ILE A 103 3.76 0.39 -17.87
N PRO A 104 3.24 1.44 -18.52
CA PRO A 104 3.60 2.81 -18.19
C PRO A 104 2.95 3.25 -16.87
N LYS A 105 3.65 4.13 -16.13
CA LYS A 105 3.16 4.74 -14.90
C LYS A 105 1.74 5.31 -15.06
N GLY A 106 0.87 5.04 -14.09
CA GLY A 106 -0.52 5.53 -14.03
C GLY A 106 -1.54 4.70 -14.82
N LYS A 107 -1.10 3.71 -15.62
CA LYS A 107 -2.01 2.84 -16.39
C LYS A 107 -2.95 2.07 -15.46
N LEU A 108 -4.24 2.07 -15.79
CA LEU A 108 -5.24 1.17 -15.22
C LEU A 108 -4.99 -0.22 -15.81
N ILE A 109 -4.74 -1.19 -14.93
CA ILE A 109 -4.45 -2.57 -15.34
C ILE A 109 -5.61 -3.52 -15.01
N LEU A 110 -6.41 -3.20 -13.99
CA LEU A 110 -7.60 -3.98 -13.63
C LEU A 110 -8.66 -3.05 -13.02
N LEU A 111 -9.90 -3.23 -13.43
CA LEU A 111 -11.09 -2.68 -12.79
C LEU A 111 -12.04 -3.84 -12.50
N GLU A 112 -12.21 -4.18 -11.22
CA GLU A 112 -12.95 -5.39 -10.84
C GLU A 112 -14.10 -5.05 -9.90
N THR A 113 -15.31 -5.47 -10.26
CA THR A 113 -16.46 -5.43 -9.34
C THR A 113 -16.31 -6.51 -8.27
N PRO A 114 -16.68 -6.24 -7.01
CA PRO A 114 -16.54 -7.24 -5.95
C PRO A 114 -17.45 -8.45 -6.23
N LEU A 115 -16.94 -9.65 -5.96
CA LEU A 115 -17.74 -10.87 -5.95
C LEU A 115 -18.93 -10.70 -5.00
N PHE A 116 -18.66 -10.20 -3.80
CA PHE A 116 -19.66 -9.70 -2.86
C PHE A 116 -19.03 -8.74 -1.85
N ILE A 117 -19.88 -7.95 -1.18
CA ILE A 117 -19.50 -6.99 -0.13
C ILE A 117 -20.21 -7.38 1.18
N LEU A 118 -19.47 -7.38 2.28
CA LEU A 118 -20.00 -7.52 3.63
C LEU A 118 -19.64 -6.29 4.46
N SER A 119 -20.52 -5.93 5.39
CA SER A 119 -20.19 -4.90 6.37
C SER A 119 -19.23 -5.46 7.41
N GLU A 120 -18.24 -4.66 7.80
CA GLU A 120 -17.20 -5.05 8.77
C GLU A 120 -17.82 -5.58 10.08
N GLU A 121 -18.91 -4.96 10.55
CA GLU A 121 -19.62 -5.37 11.78
C GLU A 121 -20.38 -6.71 11.65
N ARG A 122 -20.62 -7.18 10.43
CA ARG A 122 -21.45 -8.37 10.14
C ARG A 122 -20.68 -9.51 9.47
N CYS A 123 -19.35 -9.47 9.51
CA CYS A 123 -18.53 -10.54 8.94
C CYS A 123 -18.60 -11.81 9.81
N THR A 124 -19.48 -12.74 9.43
CA THR A 124 -19.58 -14.07 10.06
C THR A 124 -19.46 -15.14 8.99
N ASN A 125 -19.05 -16.35 9.37
CA ASN A 125 -18.97 -17.47 8.42
C ASN A 125 -20.31 -17.73 7.71
N SER A 126 -21.43 -17.59 8.41
CA SER A 126 -22.76 -17.74 7.81
C SER A 126 -23.05 -16.63 6.80
N ALA A 127 -22.67 -15.38 7.09
CA ALA A 127 -22.83 -14.28 6.14
C ALA A 127 -22.01 -14.49 4.86
N VAL A 128 -20.76 -14.96 4.99
CA VAL A 128 -19.91 -15.31 3.85
C VAL A 128 -20.55 -16.43 3.02
N LEU A 129 -21.00 -17.52 3.66
CA LEU A 129 -21.63 -18.64 2.95
C LEU A 129 -22.93 -18.25 2.24
N VAL A 130 -23.76 -17.38 2.85
CA VAL A 130 -24.99 -16.87 2.23
C VAL A 130 -24.66 -16.00 1.01
N ALA A 131 -23.69 -15.10 1.12
CA ALA A 131 -23.25 -14.26 0.01
C ALA A 131 -22.67 -15.12 -1.15
N LEU A 132 -21.86 -16.12 -0.81
CA LEU A 132 -21.24 -17.04 -1.75
C LEU A 132 -22.26 -17.95 -2.44
N ALA A 133 -23.29 -18.42 -1.73
CA ALA A 133 -24.35 -19.25 -2.29
C ALA A 133 -25.17 -18.53 -3.38
N ALA A 134 -25.14 -17.19 -3.40
CA ALA A 134 -25.79 -16.36 -4.42
C ALA A 134 -24.89 -16.09 -5.65
N ARG A 135 -23.73 -16.75 -5.76
CA ARG A 135 -22.77 -16.66 -6.87
C ARG A 135 -22.85 -17.88 -7.78
N THR A 136 -22.27 -17.82 -8.98
CA THR A 136 -22.19 -18.96 -9.89
C THR A 136 -21.34 -20.09 -9.31
N ARG A 137 -21.47 -21.32 -9.81
CA ARG A 137 -20.65 -22.46 -9.34
C ARG A 137 -19.16 -22.25 -9.59
N GLU A 138 -18.83 -21.55 -10.66
CA GLU A 138 -17.46 -21.19 -11.03
C GLU A 138 -16.87 -20.19 -10.03
N GLU A 139 -17.56 -19.08 -9.79
CA GLU A 139 -17.17 -18.10 -8.78
C GLU A 139 -17.03 -18.73 -7.38
N GLN A 140 -17.93 -19.66 -7.04
CA GLN A 140 -17.84 -20.42 -5.80
C GLN A 140 -16.59 -21.30 -5.73
N ARG A 141 -16.23 -21.97 -6.83
CA ARG A 141 -15.00 -22.76 -6.94
C ARG A 141 -13.79 -21.85 -6.78
N ASP A 142 -13.76 -20.72 -7.48
CA ASP A 142 -12.64 -19.79 -7.49
C ASP A 142 -12.41 -19.15 -6.13
N PHE A 143 -13.49 -18.83 -5.40
CA PHE A 143 -13.43 -18.41 -4.00
C PHE A 143 -12.59 -19.38 -3.14
N PHE A 144 -12.84 -20.69 -3.27
CA PHE A 144 -12.11 -21.70 -2.47
C PHE A 144 -10.66 -21.92 -2.90
N THR A 145 -10.22 -21.30 -4.01
CA THR A 145 -8.81 -21.26 -4.45
C THR A 145 -8.05 -20.03 -3.93
N LEU A 146 -8.72 -19.10 -3.26
CA LEU A 146 -8.08 -17.94 -2.63
C LEU A 146 -7.27 -18.37 -1.40
N ALA A 147 -6.35 -17.51 -0.99
CA ALA A 147 -5.48 -17.76 0.17
C ALA A 147 -6.30 -17.91 1.45
N ASN A 148 -5.80 -18.67 2.41
CA ASN A 148 -6.40 -18.76 3.74
C ASN A 148 -5.29 -18.83 4.78
N ALA A 149 -4.97 -17.68 5.39
CA ALA A 149 -3.92 -17.54 6.39
C ALA A 149 -4.19 -18.38 7.67
N TYR A 150 -5.42 -18.89 7.83
CA TYR A 150 -5.81 -19.75 8.96
C TYR A 150 -5.67 -21.25 8.65
N ARG A 151 -5.17 -21.64 7.46
CA ARG A 151 -4.80 -23.04 7.19
C ARG A 151 -3.52 -23.37 7.98
N GLY A 152 -3.54 -24.46 8.75
CA GLY A 152 -2.31 -25.04 9.32
C GLY A 152 -1.81 -24.50 10.67
N THR A 153 -2.45 -23.53 11.32
CA THR A 153 -2.20 -23.21 12.75
C THR A 153 -2.58 -24.38 13.66
N ALA A 154 -1.71 -25.37 13.84
CA ALA A 154 -1.93 -26.44 14.81
C ALA A 154 -2.37 -25.82 16.15
N PRO A 155 -3.30 -26.43 16.91
CA PRO A 155 -3.40 -26.11 18.33
C PRO A 155 -1.99 -26.22 18.87
N ARG A 156 -1.43 -25.16 19.48
CA ARG A 156 -0.14 -25.27 20.17
C ARG A 156 -0.21 -26.53 21.02
N ASP A 157 0.65 -27.50 20.73
CA ASP A 157 0.52 -28.83 21.28
C ASP A 157 0.31 -28.75 22.79
N ALA A 158 -0.75 -29.41 23.25
CA ALA A 158 -1.00 -29.63 24.67
C ALA A 158 0.04 -30.58 25.31
N SER A 159 1.19 -30.80 24.66
CA SER A 159 2.24 -31.74 25.07
C SER A 159 3.45 -31.08 25.74
N SER A 160 3.55 -29.75 25.81
CA SER A 160 4.46 -29.10 26.77
C SER A 160 3.74 -28.94 28.11
N SER A 161 3.45 -30.06 28.76
CA SER A 161 3.02 -30.11 30.16
C SER A 161 4.09 -29.46 31.05
N PRO A 162 3.79 -28.39 31.81
CA PRO A 162 4.60 -28.03 32.96
C PRO A 162 4.37 -29.08 34.05
N SER A 163 5.45 -29.55 34.64
CA SER A 163 5.47 -30.42 35.82
C SER A 163 4.54 -29.89 36.91
N PRO A 164 3.86 -30.76 37.69
CA PRO A 164 2.94 -30.31 38.72
C PRO A 164 3.72 -29.93 39.97
N GLU A 165 3.91 -28.63 40.21
CA GLU A 165 4.15 -28.13 41.56
C GLU A 165 3.00 -27.20 41.98
N SER A 166 2.42 -27.59 43.10
CA SER A 166 1.28 -27.11 43.87
C SER A 166 1.03 -25.60 43.97
N SER A 167 -0.23 -25.19 43.76
CA SER A 167 -0.97 -24.36 44.72
C SER A 167 -2.49 -24.45 44.46
N PRO A 168 -3.33 -24.74 45.46
CA PRO A 168 -4.78 -24.71 45.31
C PRO A 168 -5.26 -23.29 45.64
N ASP A 169 -5.59 -22.49 44.63
CA ASP A 169 -6.56 -21.38 44.73
C ASP A 169 -6.49 -20.52 43.46
N SER A 170 -7.24 -20.88 42.42
CA SER A 170 -7.81 -19.92 41.49
C SER A 170 -8.89 -20.57 40.65
N LYS A 171 -10.08 -19.98 40.74
CA LYS A 171 -11.31 -20.38 40.06
C LYS A 171 -11.07 -20.60 38.57
N CYS A 172 -11.65 -21.69 38.08
CA CYS A 172 -11.71 -22.14 36.70
C CYS A 172 -12.04 -20.99 35.73
N ALA A 173 -11.01 -20.33 35.19
CA ALA A 173 -11.12 -19.55 33.97
C ALA A 173 -10.75 -20.51 32.84
N MET A 174 -11.75 -21.04 32.14
CA MET A 174 -11.52 -21.70 30.86
C MET A 174 -10.79 -20.72 29.95
N LYS A 175 -9.48 -20.89 29.78
CA LYS A 175 -8.70 -20.24 28.72
C LYS A 175 -9.19 -20.84 27.40
N ILE A 176 -10.24 -20.24 26.84
CA ILE A 176 -10.70 -20.57 25.49
C ILE A 176 -9.53 -20.21 24.55
N SER A 177 -8.90 -21.22 23.96
CA SER A 177 -7.97 -21.01 22.86
C SER A 177 -8.70 -20.24 21.75
N PRO A 178 -8.04 -19.27 21.07
CA PRO A 178 -8.69 -18.56 19.98
C PRO A 178 -9.16 -19.60 18.95
N ARG A 179 -10.48 -19.73 18.80
CA ARG A 179 -11.08 -20.69 17.88
C ARG A 179 -10.61 -20.32 16.48
N ARG A 180 -9.99 -21.27 15.77
CA ARG A 180 -9.62 -21.08 14.36
C ARG A 180 -10.89 -20.70 13.58
N PRO A 181 -10.87 -19.63 12.75
CA PRO A 181 -11.99 -19.29 11.89
C PRO A 181 -12.37 -20.48 11.01
N LEU A 182 -13.68 -20.62 10.74
CA LEU A 182 -14.17 -21.60 9.78
C LEU A 182 -13.63 -21.27 8.37
N PRO A 183 -13.47 -22.27 7.47
CA PRO A 183 -12.71 -22.08 6.23
C PRO A 183 -13.18 -20.93 5.35
N ALA A 184 -14.49 -20.72 5.19
CA ALA A 184 -15.01 -19.64 4.35
C ALA A 184 -14.75 -18.26 4.97
N LEU A 185 -14.95 -18.11 6.27
CA LEU A 185 -14.58 -16.88 6.97
C LEU A 185 -13.08 -16.60 6.90
N GLY A 186 -12.24 -17.63 7.12
CA GLY A 186 -10.79 -17.47 7.03
C GLY A 186 -10.30 -17.06 5.63
N ILE A 187 -10.91 -17.60 4.57
CA ILE A 187 -10.65 -17.14 3.19
C ILE A 187 -11.06 -15.69 3.04
N PHE A 188 -12.29 -15.33 3.45
CA PHE A 188 -12.77 -13.97 3.31
C PHE A 188 -11.89 -12.97 4.07
N ASP A 189 -11.59 -13.22 5.34
CA ASP A 189 -10.77 -12.33 6.17
C ASP A 189 -9.33 -12.16 5.63
N THR A 190 -8.78 -13.21 4.98
CA THR A 190 -7.45 -13.13 4.36
C THR A 190 -7.43 -12.26 3.10
N ASN A 191 -8.53 -12.19 2.34
CA ASN A 191 -8.53 -11.68 0.96
C ASN A 191 -9.38 -10.43 0.76
N ALA A 192 -10.30 -10.12 1.68
CA ALA A 192 -11.21 -9.01 1.52
C ALA A 192 -10.48 -7.67 1.61
N LEU A 193 -10.84 -6.76 0.71
CA LEU A 193 -10.26 -5.42 0.60
C LEU A 193 -11.23 -4.38 1.17
N PRO A 194 -10.73 -3.37 1.88
CA PRO A 194 -11.56 -2.31 2.43
C PRO A 194 -12.16 -1.44 1.34
N ILE A 195 -13.46 -1.18 1.45
CA ILE A 195 -14.24 -0.27 0.60
C ILE A 195 -14.69 0.90 1.48
N PRO A 196 -14.20 2.13 1.22
CA PRO A 196 -14.71 3.31 1.89
C PRO A 196 -16.19 3.53 1.56
N THR A 197 -17.03 3.60 2.59
CA THR A 197 -18.47 3.86 2.49
C THR A 197 -18.88 4.95 3.47
N THR A 198 -20.17 5.24 3.54
CA THR A 198 -20.74 6.15 4.54
C THR A 198 -21.98 5.52 5.15
N ASP A 199 -22.16 5.71 6.46
CA ASP A 199 -23.38 5.31 7.14
C ASP A 199 -24.58 6.15 6.69
N ALA A 200 -25.78 5.83 7.18
CA ALA A 200 -27.01 6.56 6.87
C ALA A 200 -26.98 8.04 7.32
N LYS A 201 -26.04 8.44 8.18
CA LYS A 201 -25.83 9.80 8.68
C LYS A 201 -24.71 10.53 7.91
N GLY A 202 -24.08 9.88 6.93
CA GLY A 202 -22.97 10.43 6.16
C GLY A 202 -21.61 10.33 6.88
N ASN A 203 -21.51 9.59 7.98
CA ASN A 203 -20.23 9.36 8.65
C ASN A 203 -19.40 8.34 7.85
N PRO A 204 -18.07 8.52 7.74
CA PRO A 204 -17.21 7.52 7.10
C PRO A 204 -17.34 6.15 7.77
N GLN A 205 -17.49 5.11 6.93
CA GLN A 205 -17.51 3.71 7.31
C GLN A 205 -16.61 2.92 6.35
N THR A 206 -16.27 1.69 6.72
CA THR A 206 -15.58 0.74 5.85
C THR A 206 -16.42 -0.52 5.74
N ASP A 207 -16.72 -0.93 4.51
CA ASP A 207 -17.19 -2.28 4.21
C ASP A 207 -16.02 -3.11 3.64
N LEU A 208 -16.20 -4.42 3.54
CA LEU A 208 -15.20 -5.36 3.04
C LEU A 208 -15.71 -6.02 1.76
N GLY A 209 -14.99 -5.86 0.67
CA GLY A 209 -15.29 -6.50 -0.62
C GLY A 209 -14.33 -7.62 -0.94
N LEU A 210 -14.81 -8.72 -1.50
CA LEU A 210 -13.96 -9.78 -2.03
C LEU A 210 -13.81 -9.64 -3.54
N PHE A 211 -12.59 -9.78 -4.06
CA PHE A 211 -12.25 -9.59 -5.47
C PHE A 211 -11.40 -10.76 -5.94
N LEU A 212 -11.86 -11.58 -6.88
CA LEU A 212 -11.21 -12.85 -7.23
C LEU A 212 -9.80 -12.64 -7.80
N LEU A 213 -9.65 -11.67 -8.70
CA LEU A 213 -8.37 -11.34 -9.32
C LEU A 213 -7.59 -10.32 -8.48
N GLY A 214 -8.27 -9.35 -7.89
CA GLY A 214 -7.74 -8.35 -6.98
C GLY A 214 -7.05 -8.96 -5.75
N SER A 215 -7.53 -10.11 -5.26
CA SER A 215 -6.89 -10.87 -4.19
C SER A 215 -5.65 -11.66 -4.62
N ARG A 216 -5.23 -11.60 -5.89
CA ARG A 216 -3.98 -12.19 -6.41
C ARG A 216 -2.81 -11.22 -6.44
N PHE A 217 -3.02 -9.92 -6.15
CA PHE A 217 -1.92 -8.97 -6.02
C PHE A 217 -1.19 -9.19 -4.70
N ASN A 218 0.02 -9.74 -4.75
CA ASN A 218 0.83 -9.98 -3.55
C ASN A 218 1.29 -8.71 -2.85
N HIS A 219 1.84 -8.88 -1.64
CA HIS A 219 2.37 -7.78 -0.85
C HIS A 219 3.80 -7.36 -1.27
N SER A 220 4.05 -6.06 -1.30
CA SER A 220 5.37 -5.45 -1.16
C SER A 220 5.33 -4.26 -0.20
N CYS A 221 6.40 -4.06 0.60
CA CYS A 221 6.58 -2.86 1.42
C CYS A 221 6.97 -1.62 0.59
N THR A 222 7.20 -1.81 -0.71
CA THR A 222 7.40 -0.80 -1.76
C THR A 222 6.53 -1.24 -2.96
N PRO A 223 5.21 -1.01 -2.90
CA PRO A 223 4.30 -1.51 -3.91
C PRO A 223 4.49 -0.77 -5.25
N ASN A 224 4.28 -1.49 -6.35
CA ASN A 224 4.23 -0.91 -7.70
C ASN A 224 2.79 -0.77 -8.22
N VAL A 225 1.78 -1.23 -7.47
CA VAL A 225 0.36 -1.09 -7.79
C VAL A 225 -0.42 -0.47 -6.63
N ALA A 226 -1.14 0.60 -6.90
CA ALA A 226 -2.14 1.16 -6.01
C ALA A 226 -3.50 0.51 -6.26
N ARG A 227 -4.28 0.39 -5.19
CA ARG A 227 -5.70 0.01 -5.25
C ARG A 227 -6.57 1.15 -4.75
N THR A 228 -7.63 1.48 -5.46
CA THR A 228 -8.58 2.52 -5.07
C THR A 228 -10.00 2.14 -5.44
N TRP A 229 -10.95 2.41 -4.55
CA TRP A 229 -12.37 2.20 -4.83
C TRP A 229 -12.91 3.29 -5.76
N ASP A 230 -13.44 2.89 -6.91
CA ASP A 230 -14.23 3.75 -7.78
C ASP A 230 -15.71 3.61 -7.40
N ALA A 231 -16.23 4.62 -6.69
CA ALA A 231 -17.62 4.64 -6.25
C ALA A 231 -18.63 4.76 -7.41
N ALA A 232 -18.24 5.34 -8.55
CA ALA A 232 -19.11 5.47 -9.72
C ALA A 232 -19.22 4.14 -10.47
N ALA A 233 -18.08 3.46 -10.67
CA ALA A 233 -18.04 2.13 -11.28
C ALA A 233 -18.47 1.00 -10.32
N LYS A 234 -18.47 1.26 -9.00
CA LYS A 234 -18.65 0.27 -7.93
C LYS A 234 -17.64 -0.89 -8.05
N ALA A 235 -16.40 -0.54 -8.33
CA ALA A 235 -15.32 -1.47 -8.61
C ALA A 235 -14.01 -1.02 -7.96
N MET A 236 -13.12 -1.98 -7.70
CA MET A 236 -11.75 -1.71 -7.27
C MET A 236 -10.88 -1.47 -8.51
N ALA A 237 -10.27 -0.30 -8.59
CA ALA A 237 -9.32 0.05 -9.63
C ALA A 237 -7.89 -0.23 -9.16
N PHE A 238 -7.10 -0.89 -10.00
CA PHE A 238 -5.68 -1.17 -9.79
C PHE A 238 -4.84 -0.43 -10.82
N ARG A 239 -3.98 0.48 -10.36
CA ARG A 239 -3.15 1.34 -11.22
C ARG A 239 -1.67 1.21 -10.87
N VAL A 240 -0.81 1.15 -11.88
CA VAL A 240 0.64 1.09 -11.66
C VAL A 240 1.20 2.44 -11.19
N LEU A 241 2.01 2.39 -10.14
CA LEU A 241 2.59 3.56 -9.45
C LEU A 241 3.88 4.07 -10.11
N ARG A 242 4.53 3.22 -10.91
CA ARG A 242 5.72 3.48 -11.70
C ARG A 242 5.68 2.68 -13.00
N ALA A 243 6.64 2.89 -13.89
CA ALA A 243 6.86 1.97 -14.99
C ALA A 243 7.18 0.57 -14.44
N VAL A 244 6.65 -0.46 -15.08
CA VAL A 244 6.85 -1.88 -14.72
C VAL A 244 7.32 -2.62 -15.96
N GLU A 245 8.44 -3.33 -15.84
CA GLU A 245 9.01 -4.13 -16.92
C GLU A 245 8.34 -5.51 -17.04
N PRO A 246 8.37 -6.15 -18.22
CA PRO A 246 7.93 -7.53 -18.38
C PRO A 246 8.65 -8.46 -17.40
N GLY A 247 7.91 -9.38 -16.77
CA GLY A 247 8.44 -10.32 -15.80
C GLY A 247 8.45 -9.80 -14.35
N GLU A 248 8.21 -8.51 -14.12
CA GLU A 248 8.05 -7.99 -12.76
C GLU A 248 6.72 -8.43 -12.13
N GLU A 249 6.75 -8.73 -10.83
CA GLU A 249 5.56 -9.02 -10.04
C GLU A 249 4.80 -7.73 -9.73
N LEU A 250 3.48 -7.79 -9.91
CA LEU A 250 2.56 -6.71 -9.58
C LEU A 250 2.11 -6.85 -8.12
N CYS A 251 2.55 -5.92 -7.28
CA CYS A 251 2.38 -5.96 -5.85
C CYS A 251 1.67 -4.72 -5.30
N THR A 252 0.75 -4.94 -4.37
CA THR A 252 0.14 -3.89 -3.53
C THR A 252 0.69 -3.95 -2.10
N ASN A 253 0.22 -3.11 -1.18
CA ASN A 253 0.58 -3.17 0.24
C ASN A 253 -0.58 -3.65 1.13
N TYR A 254 -0.38 -4.70 1.92
CA TYR A 254 -1.40 -5.24 2.82
C TYR A 254 -1.45 -4.54 4.16
N VAL A 255 -0.32 -3.97 4.57
CA VAL A 255 -0.11 -3.30 5.86
C VAL A 255 0.32 -1.85 5.66
N ASP A 256 0.37 -1.07 6.74
CA ASP A 256 0.96 0.27 6.71
C ASP A 256 2.48 0.15 6.50
N VAL A 257 2.94 0.75 5.40
CA VAL A 257 4.35 0.71 5.01
C VAL A 257 5.20 1.74 5.74
N LEU A 258 4.61 2.64 6.54
CA LEU A 258 5.35 3.61 7.35
C LEU A 258 5.82 3.06 8.72
N GLY A 259 5.35 1.87 9.12
CA GLY A 259 5.88 1.14 10.26
C GLY A 259 7.31 0.64 10.03
N THR A 260 8.00 0.27 11.10
CA THR A 260 9.33 -0.38 11.08
C THR A 260 9.27 -1.78 10.46
N ARG A 261 10.41 -2.34 10.04
CA ARG A 261 10.49 -3.70 9.48
C ARG A 261 9.92 -4.73 10.44
N ALA A 262 10.17 -4.56 11.74
CA ALA A 262 9.64 -5.44 12.78
C ALA A 262 8.10 -5.34 12.90
N GLU A 263 7.54 -4.12 12.93
CA GLU A 263 6.09 -3.91 12.99
C GLU A 263 5.38 -4.47 11.75
N ARG A 264 5.91 -4.18 10.55
CA ARG A 264 5.36 -4.71 9.30
C ARG A 264 5.43 -6.24 9.26
N ALA A 265 6.55 -6.83 9.67
CA ALA A 265 6.70 -8.29 9.72
C ALA A 265 5.74 -8.94 10.71
N ALA A 266 5.57 -8.35 11.90
CA ALA A 266 4.63 -8.85 12.90
C ALA A 266 3.18 -8.82 12.41
N GLU A 267 2.76 -7.72 11.78
CA GLU A 267 1.39 -7.61 11.23
C GLU A 267 1.15 -8.57 10.07
N LEU A 268 2.13 -8.76 9.18
CA LEU A 268 2.03 -9.71 8.07
C LEU A 268 1.97 -11.16 8.55
N GLU A 269 2.78 -11.53 9.53
CA GLU A 269 2.75 -12.85 10.14
C GLU A 269 1.40 -13.10 10.84
N GLU A 270 0.92 -12.14 11.62
CA GLU A 270 -0.33 -12.25 12.37
C GLU A 270 -1.56 -12.39 11.45
N LYS A 271 -1.65 -11.56 10.40
CA LYS A 271 -2.85 -11.46 9.56
C LYS A 271 -2.82 -12.36 8.34
N TYR A 272 -1.63 -12.61 7.79
CA TYR A 272 -1.47 -13.26 6.49
C TYR A 272 -0.56 -14.50 6.54
N ALA A 273 0.04 -14.81 7.69
CA ALA A 273 0.86 -16.00 7.92
C ALA A 273 2.01 -16.17 6.91
N PHE A 274 2.71 -15.08 6.57
CA PHE A 274 3.91 -15.13 5.74
C PHE A 274 4.96 -14.09 6.14
N ALA A 275 6.23 -14.40 5.86
CA ALA A 275 7.34 -13.46 5.96
C ALA A 275 7.56 -12.72 4.63
N CYS A 276 7.61 -11.39 4.68
CA CYS A 276 7.84 -10.58 3.49
C CYS A 276 9.30 -10.62 3.03
N LEU A 277 9.51 -10.97 1.76
CA LEU A 277 10.83 -11.05 1.11
C LEU A 277 11.06 -9.96 0.05
N CYS A 278 10.29 -8.86 0.08
CA CYS A 278 10.52 -7.74 -0.84
C CYS A 278 11.89 -7.09 -0.60
N SER A 279 12.40 -6.31 -1.56
CA SER A 279 13.72 -5.67 -1.48
C SER A 279 13.96 -4.89 -0.18
N VAL A 280 12.93 -4.21 0.33
CA VAL A 280 13.00 -3.47 1.62
C VAL A 280 13.16 -4.41 2.81
N CYS A 281 12.47 -5.54 2.80
CA CYS A 281 12.56 -6.54 3.87
C CYS A 281 13.72 -7.52 3.68
N ALA A 282 14.34 -7.56 2.51
CA ALA A 282 15.55 -8.34 2.23
C ALA A 282 16.84 -7.53 2.41
N ALA A 283 16.73 -6.19 2.53
CA ALA A 283 17.85 -5.29 2.72
C ALA A 283 18.71 -5.66 3.94
N SER A 284 19.97 -5.21 3.90
CA SER A 284 20.92 -5.38 5.00
C SER A 284 20.39 -4.77 6.30
N LYS A 285 21.03 -5.12 7.42
CA LYS A 285 20.61 -4.60 8.74
C LYS A 285 20.75 -3.08 8.78
N GLU A 286 21.84 -2.56 8.23
CA GLU A 286 22.17 -1.14 8.20
C GLU A 286 21.16 -0.35 7.34
N GLU A 287 20.89 -0.83 6.13
CA GLU A 287 19.87 -0.25 5.24
C GLU A 287 18.48 -0.33 5.85
N GLY A 288 18.15 -1.45 6.52
CA GLY A 288 16.88 -1.64 7.19
C GLY A 288 16.67 -0.66 8.35
N VAL A 289 17.68 -0.44 9.19
CA VAL A 289 17.62 0.55 10.29
C VAL A 289 17.38 1.96 9.76
N GLU A 290 18.07 2.31 8.67
CA GLU A 290 17.91 3.62 8.06
C GLU A 290 16.54 3.77 7.38
N SER A 291 16.04 2.73 6.70
CA SER A 291 14.68 2.73 6.14
C SER A 291 13.62 2.90 7.23
N ASP A 292 13.77 2.19 8.35
CA ASP A 292 12.85 2.29 9.49
C ASP A 292 12.86 3.72 10.07
N ARG A 293 14.04 4.33 10.20
CA ARG A 293 14.18 5.73 10.64
C ARG A 293 13.42 6.69 9.72
N ARG A 294 13.54 6.51 8.40
CA ARG A 294 12.84 7.35 7.40
C ARG A 294 11.33 7.11 7.44
N ARG A 295 10.87 5.87 7.40
CA ARG A 295 9.44 5.47 7.43
C ARG A 295 8.74 5.97 8.69
N SER A 296 9.30 5.74 9.87
CA SER A 296 8.74 6.26 11.13
C SER A 296 8.72 7.79 11.17
N LYS A 297 9.71 8.46 10.56
CA LYS A 297 9.73 9.93 10.47
C LYS A 297 8.65 10.44 9.52
N ILE A 298 8.42 9.79 8.39
CA ILE A 298 7.31 10.11 7.47
C ILE A 298 5.97 9.98 8.20
N GLY A 299 5.73 8.88 8.93
CA GLY A 299 4.51 8.68 9.72
C GLY A 299 4.25 9.82 10.72
N ARG A 300 5.27 10.21 11.50
CA ARG A 300 5.16 11.37 12.41
C ARG A 300 4.88 12.67 11.67
N LEU A 301 5.54 12.91 10.54
CA LEU A 301 5.34 14.12 9.74
C LEU A 301 3.92 14.18 9.16
N PHE A 302 3.33 13.05 8.80
CA PHE A 302 1.96 12.98 8.30
C PHE A 302 0.97 13.54 9.33
N GLU A 303 1.10 13.15 10.61
CA GLU A 303 0.29 13.70 11.69
C GLU A 303 0.61 15.18 11.98
N GLU A 304 1.90 15.50 12.11
CA GLU A 304 2.34 16.82 12.54
C GLU A 304 1.98 17.92 11.55
N VAL A 305 2.12 17.65 10.24
CA VAL A 305 1.77 18.61 9.18
C VAL A 305 0.29 18.98 9.27
N GLY A 306 -0.60 18.02 9.53
CA GLY A 306 -2.04 18.30 9.60
C GLY A 306 -2.42 19.24 10.75
N ARG A 307 -1.54 19.40 11.74
CA ARG A 307 -1.71 20.29 12.89
C ARG A 307 -1.08 21.67 12.68
N CYS A 308 -0.38 21.91 11.56
CA CYS A 308 0.32 23.17 11.27
C CYS A 308 -0.58 24.27 10.65
N GLY A 309 -1.90 24.17 10.74
CA GLY A 309 -2.82 25.17 10.14
C GLY A 309 -2.62 26.60 10.66
N LYS A 310 -2.10 26.78 11.88
CA LYS A 310 -1.75 28.09 12.45
C LYS A 310 -0.31 28.53 12.18
N GLU A 311 0.55 27.61 11.70
CA GLU A 311 1.97 27.86 11.43
C GLU A 311 2.36 27.34 10.03
N PRO A 312 1.85 27.95 8.94
CA PRO A 312 2.05 27.45 7.57
C PRO A 312 3.52 27.29 7.18
N THR A 313 4.42 28.19 7.63
CA THR A 313 5.87 28.09 7.38
C THR A 313 6.49 26.86 8.02
N LEU A 314 6.05 26.48 9.22
CA LEU A 314 6.50 25.26 9.87
C LEU A 314 5.95 24.03 9.12
N GLY A 315 4.67 24.06 8.74
CA GLY A 315 4.04 23.02 7.92
C GLY A 315 4.79 22.77 6.62
N MET A 316 5.13 23.84 5.89
CA MET A 316 5.93 23.80 4.65
C MET A 316 7.31 23.15 4.84
N ARG A 317 8.02 23.48 5.91
CA ARG A 317 9.32 22.83 6.20
C ARG A 317 9.15 21.34 6.48
N LYS A 318 8.14 20.97 7.25
CA LYS A 318 7.85 19.57 7.61
C LYS A 318 7.45 18.73 6.40
N LEU A 319 6.53 19.23 5.56
CA LEU A 319 6.10 18.50 4.37
C LEU A 319 7.22 18.37 3.33
N LYS A 320 8.11 19.36 3.18
CA LYS A 320 9.27 19.22 2.27
C LYS A 320 10.24 18.14 2.73
N ILE A 321 10.44 18.00 4.04
CA ILE A 321 11.20 16.88 4.60
C ILE A 321 10.48 15.56 4.29
N ALA A 322 9.16 15.50 4.48
CA ALA A 322 8.39 14.28 4.20
C ALA A 322 8.47 13.86 2.73
N LEU A 323 8.28 14.79 1.79
CA LEU A 323 8.38 14.53 0.35
C LEU A 323 9.76 14.00 -0.06
N ARG A 324 10.84 14.54 0.52
CA ARG A 324 12.19 14.03 0.28
C ARG A 324 12.35 12.59 0.77
N LEU A 325 11.90 12.30 2.00
CA LEU A 325 11.98 10.96 2.58
C LEU A 325 11.11 9.95 1.80
N LEU A 326 9.94 10.37 1.32
CA LEU A 326 9.09 9.52 0.45
C LEU A 326 9.81 9.16 -0.84
N LYS A 327 10.52 10.11 -1.46
CA LYS A 327 11.35 9.87 -2.65
C LYS A 327 12.48 8.87 -2.37
N GLU A 328 13.17 9.04 -1.24
CA GLU A 328 14.24 8.10 -0.82
C GLU A 328 13.71 6.69 -0.54
N GLU A 329 12.48 6.55 -0.05
CA GLU A 329 11.83 5.25 0.20
C GLU A 329 11.07 4.67 -1.01
N GLY A 330 10.93 5.43 -2.10
CA GLY A 330 10.11 5.04 -3.25
C GLY A 330 8.61 4.93 -2.97
N LEU A 331 8.09 5.69 -2.00
CA LEU A 331 6.68 5.62 -1.55
C LEU A 331 5.85 6.76 -2.16
N VAL A 332 5.40 6.57 -3.39
CA VAL A 332 4.69 7.64 -4.15
C VAL A 332 3.24 7.86 -3.70
N HIS A 333 2.60 6.90 -3.04
CA HIS A 333 1.16 6.95 -2.71
C HIS A 333 0.78 7.96 -1.60
N TYR A 334 1.77 8.51 -0.88
CA TYR A 334 1.55 9.57 0.11
C TYR A 334 1.80 10.99 -0.43
N GLU A 335 2.39 11.12 -1.63
CA GLU A 335 2.81 12.41 -2.19
C GLU A 335 1.64 13.38 -2.35
N ALA A 336 0.52 12.89 -2.87
CA ALA A 336 -0.68 13.69 -3.11
C ALA A 336 -1.19 14.40 -1.84
N SER A 337 -1.17 13.70 -0.69
CA SER A 337 -1.63 14.26 0.59
C SER A 337 -0.75 15.43 1.05
N PHE A 338 0.58 15.28 1.00
CA PHE A 338 1.50 16.36 1.40
C PHE A 338 1.45 17.55 0.43
N CYS A 339 1.30 17.29 -0.88
CA CYS A 339 1.12 18.36 -1.86
C CYS A 339 -0.20 19.12 -1.63
N PHE A 340 -1.27 18.42 -1.24
CA PHE A 340 -2.54 19.07 -0.92
C PHE A 340 -2.47 19.88 0.39
N ASP A 341 -1.78 19.38 1.43
CA ASP A 341 -1.50 20.17 2.65
C ASP A 341 -0.74 21.47 2.29
N ALA A 342 0.25 21.38 1.40
CA ALA A 342 1.02 22.53 0.94
C ALA A 342 0.12 23.56 0.22
N PHE A 343 -0.78 23.10 -0.64
CA PHE A 343 -1.79 23.95 -1.26
C PHE A 343 -2.67 24.65 -0.20
N GLN A 344 -3.14 23.91 0.82
CA GLN A 344 -3.96 24.46 1.89
C GLN A 344 -3.23 25.55 2.69
N PHE A 345 -1.96 25.35 3.00
CA PHE A 345 -1.11 26.38 3.62
C PHE A 345 -0.96 27.62 2.74
N CYS A 346 -0.75 27.47 1.43
CA CYS A 346 -0.64 28.60 0.51
C CYS A 346 -1.95 29.41 0.43
N VAL A 347 -3.12 28.76 0.33
CA VAL A 347 -4.38 29.49 0.28
C VAL A 347 -4.71 30.20 1.60
N LEU A 348 -4.36 29.60 2.76
CA LEU A 348 -4.50 30.23 4.08
C LEU A 348 -3.88 31.63 4.13
N VAL A 349 -2.69 31.79 3.56
CA VAL A 349 -1.93 33.05 3.54
C VAL A 349 -2.05 33.82 2.22
N SER A 350 -3.02 33.46 1.38
CA SER A 350 -3.25 34.08 0.05
C SER A 350 -2.06 34.02 -0.92
N ASP A 351 -1.16 33.04 -0.79
CA ASP A 351 -0.07 32.77 -1.73
C ASP A 351 -0.59 31.98 -2.94
N ILE A 352 -1.36 32.66 -3.79
CA ILE A 352 -2.05 32.03 -4.92
C ILE A 352 -1.09 31.43 -5.96
N PRO A 353 0.06 32.05 -6.32
CA PRO A 353 1.01 31.46 -7.25
C PRO A 353 1.52 30.09 -6.78
N ASN A 354 1.98 29.97 -5.54
CA ASN A 354 2.46 28.69 -5.02
C ASN A 354 1.31 27.72 -4.74
N ALA A 355 0.12 28.21 -4.36
CA ALA A 355 -1.07 27.37 -4.26
C ALA A 355 -1.35 26.63 -5.58
N LYS A 356 -1.30 27.34 -6.72
CA LYS A 356 -1.47 26.72 -8.05
C LYS A 356 -0.41 25.65 -8.33
N ALA A 357 0.85 25.92 -7.99
CA ALA A 357 1.94 24.98 -8.21
C ALA A 357 1.77 23.69 -7.37
N TRP A 358 1.42 23.84 -6.09
CA TRP A 358 1.23 22.70 -5.19
C TRP A 358 0.01 21.86 -5.52
N VAL A 359 -1.13 22.47 -5.85
CA VAL A 359 -2.33 21.70 -6.21
C VAL A 359 -2.18 21.00 -7.56
N ARG A 360 -1.40 21.55 -8.49
CA ARG A 360 -1.00 20.84 -9.71
C ARG A 360 -0.22 19.56 -9.37
N LYS A 361 0.79 19.63 -8.51
CA LYS A 361 1.53 18.42 -8.07
C LYS A 361 0.61 17.41 -7.37
N ALA A 362 -0.30 17.88 -6.51
CA ALA A 362 -1.29 17.01 -5.88
C ALA A 362 -2.17 16.31 -6.92
N TRP A 363 -2.63 17.04 -7.95
CA TRP A 363 -3.40 16.49 -9.06
C TRP A 363 -2.62 15.45 -9.86
N GLU A 364 -1.37 15.74 -10.25
CA GLU A 364 -0.49 14.82 -10.98
C GLU A 364 -0.26 13.52 -10.17
N ALA A 365 0.04 13.64 -8.88
CA ALA A 365 0.21 12.49 -8.00
C ALA A 365 -1.09 11.66 -7.87
N THR A 366 -2.25 12.30 -7.67
CA THR A 366 -3.54 11.59 -7.59
C THR A 366 -3.95 10.95 -8.90
N CYS A 367 -3.66 11.55 -10.06
CA CYS A 367 -3.95 10.92 -11.35
C CYS A 367 -3.18 9.60 -11.52
N ASN A 368 -1.94 9.53 -11.02
CA ASN A 368 -1.17 8.29 -11.06
C ASN A 368 -1.72 7.20 -10.13
N ILE A 369 -2.25 7.59 -8.96
CA ILE A 369 -2.73 6.65 -7.93
C ILE A 369 -4.16 6.18 -8.21
N SER A 370 -5.05 7.11 -8.57
CA SER A 370 -6.51 6.90 -8.61
C SER A 370 -7.12 7.20 -9.98
N GLY A 371 -6.35 7.72 -10.93
CA GLY A 371 -6.85 8.13 -12.24
C GLY A 371 -7.40 9.56 -12.29
N PRO A 372 -7.38 10.20 -13.47
CA PRO A 372 -7.89 11.57 -13.68
C PRO A 372 -9.42 11.71 -13.49
N GLU A 373 -10.17 10.62 -13.62
CA GLU A 373 -11.61 10.53 -13.41
C GLU A 373 -12.03 10.50 -11.94
N SER A 374 -11.10 10.16 -11.04
CA SER A 374 -11.35 10.07 -9.60
C SER A 374 -11.90 11.37 -9.02
N ALA A 375 -12.74 11.26 -7.98
CA ALA A 375 -13.31 12.42 -7.29
C ALA A 375 -12.22 13.37 -6.77
N SER A 376 -11.15 12.83 -6.20
CA SER A 376 -9.99 13.60 -5.72
C SER A 376 -9.28 14.33 -6.87
N ALA A 377 -9.03 13.68 -8.01
CA ALA A 377 -8.43 14.34 -9.17
C ALA A 377 -9.33 15.47 -9.70
N ARG A 378 -10.64 15.25 -9.80
CA ARG A 378 -11.59 16.30 -10.22
C ARG A 378 -11.60 17.49 -9.25
N ASN A 379 -11.58 17.23 -7.95
CA ASN A 379 -11.49 18.26 -6.91
C ASN A 379 -10.19 19.07 -7.01
N PHE A 380 -9.05 18.40 -7.16
CA PHE A 380 -7.76 19.09 -7.29
C PHE A 380 -7.69 19.90 -8.59
N LYS A 381 -8.26 19.39 -9.69
CA LYS A 381 -8.35 20.12 -10.96
C LYS A 381 -9.22 21.39 -10.85
N MET A 382 -10.33 21.33 -10.11
CA MET A 382 -11.15 22.50 -9.80
C MET A 382 -10.35 23.56 -9.03
N TYR A 383 -9.64 23.16 -7.97
CA TYR A 383 -8.80 24.07 -7.18
C TYR A 383 -7.60 24.59 -7.97
N TRP A 384 -7.07 23.81 -8.91
CA TRP A 384 -6.01 24.28 -9.82
C TRP A 384 -6.50 25.41 -10.72
N ALA A 385 -7.71 25.30 -11.27
CA ALA A 385 -8.34 26.36 -12.06
C ALA A 385 -8.59 27.62 -11.21
N ASN A 386 -9.13 27.44 -10.00
CA ASN A 386 -9.42 28.53 -9.07
C ASN A 386 -9.04 28.21 -7.60
N PRO A 387 -7.79 28.49 -7.18
CA PRO A 387 -7.36 28.25 -5.80
C PRO A 387 -8.18 28.99 -4.75
N ARG A 388 -8.74 30.15 -5.13
CA ARG A 388 -9.54 31.01 -4.23
C ARG A 388 -10.89 30.41 -3.88
N ALA A 389 -11.34 29.37 -4.59
CA ALA A 389 -12.57 28.65 -4.27
C ALA A 389 -12.44 27.80 -2.99
N HIS A 390 -11.21 27.56 -2.50
CA HIS A 390 -11.02 26.81 -1.26
C HIS A 390 -11.47 27.62 -0.04
N GLN A 391 -12.22 27.00 0.86
CA GLN A 391 -12.79 27.63 2.05
C GLN A 391 -11.76 28.27 2.99
N LEU A 392 -10.51 27.80 2.95
CA LEU A 392 -9.42 28.33 3.79
C LEU A 392 -8.78 29.62 3.25
N THR A 393 -9.23 30.12 2.10
CA THR A 393 -8.55 31.24 1.43
C THR A 393 -8.53 32.50 2.30
N GLY A 394 -7.34 33.04 2.53
CA GLY A 394 -7.15 34.36 3.16
C GLY A 394 -7.49 34.44 4.65
N MET A 395 -7.54 33.31 5.35
CA MET A 395 -7.82 33.29 6.79
C MET A 395 -6.65 33.77 7.66
N LEU A 396 -5.43 33.80 7.13
CA LEU A 396 -4.22 34.27 7.81
C LEU A 396 -3.62 35.48 7.07
N PRO A 397 -2.77 36.27 7.76
CA PRO A 397 -2.04 37.37 7.14
C PRO A 397 -1.28 36.91 5.89
N ARG A 398 -1.17 37.82 4.91
CA ARG A 398 -0.47 37.53 3.66
C ARG A 398 0.99 37.16 3.92
N LEU A 399 1.43 36.08 3.29
CA LEU A 399 2.79 35.57 3.36
C LEU A 399 3.10 34.83 2.05
N THR A 400 4.35 34.87 1.59
CA THR A 400 4.83 34.00 0.50
C THR A 400 5.52 32.79 1.12
N LEU A 401 5.04 31.59 0.76
CA LEU A 401 5.60 30.32 1.17
C LEU A 401 6.50 29.75 0.07
N SER A 402 7.22 28.68 0.37
CA SER A 402 8.03 27.99 -0.63
C SER A 402 7.15 27.17 -1.59
N GLY A 403 7.39 27.30 -2.89
CA GLY A 403 6.82 26.43 -3.92
C GLY A 403 7.38 25.00 -3.90
N PRO A 404 6.80 24.10 -4.71
CA PRO A 404 7.35 22.77 -4.92
C PRO A 404 8.76 22.84 -5.51
N ASP A 405 9.60 21.88 -5.17
CA ASP A 405 10.90 21.73 -5.81
C ASP A 405 10.69 21.39 -7.30
N PRO A 406 11.55 21.89 -8.21
CA PRO A 406 11.37 21.75 -9.65
C PRO A 406 11.26 20.29 -10.13
#